data_AF-A0A2S5AE99-F1
#
_entry.id   AF-A0A2S5AE99-F1
#
_cell.length_a   1.000
_cell.length_b   1.000
_cell.length_c   1.000
_cell.angle_alpha   90.00
_cell.angle_beta   90.00
_cell.angle_gamma   90.00
#
_symmetry.space_group_name_H-M   'P 1'
#
loop_
_entity.id
_entity.type
_entity.pdbx_description
1 polymer ?
#
loop_
_entity_poly.entity_id
_entity_poly.type
_entity_poly.pdbx_seq_one_letter_code
_entity_poly.pdbx_strand_id
1 'polypeptide(L)'
;MQNVIKKLKEYSNQIDLKERFDYNFDNSDKIFSSSDTNRLKKYKNPFEQNIELKWILSDKYKSNLDQSFIDFWIINVWGGIRGFKHNDRNIEKILRFKKQVQKGKLSLDCFSTISSLSKISSFMQPENFVIYDSRVIYTLNWLILTCENQNGFNRKYFPMPIGRNKIIADFDMNTIVNISHISEYVKNTELYISQQDAYFEFCDFIKKTTKLIYGDNSKPYELEMLLFTLADKEIFKDLKELIKITTSSSSANQITETEN
;
A
#
# COMPACT_ATOMS: atom_id res chain seq x y z
N MET A 1 -12.77 9.29 -8.84
CA MET A 1 -11.82 9.40 -7.71
C MET A 1 -12.06 10.63 -6.84
N GLN A 2 -13.03 11.51 -7.14
CA GLN A 2 -13.29 12.71 -6.33
C GLN A 2 -13.80 12.35 -4.92
N ASN A 3 -14.65 11.32 -4.79
CA ASN A 3 -15.19 10.89 -3.50
C ASN A 3 -14.08 10.24 -2.65
N VAL A 4 -13.20 9.44 -3.27
CA VAL A 4 -12.00 8.90 -2.60
C VAL A 4 -11.09 10.03 -2.11
N ILE A 5 -10.82 11.04 -2.94
CA ILE A 5 -9.97 12.18 -2.54
C ILE A 5 -10.60 12.94 -1.37
N LYS A 6 -11.92 13.18 -1.41
CA LYS A 6 -12.65 13.81 -0.30
C LYS A 6 -12.49 12.98 0.98
N LYS A 7 -12.67 11.65 0.89
CA LYS A 7 -12.56 10.75 2.05
C LYS A 7 -11.14 10.71 2.62
N LEU A 8 -10.13 10.70 1.76
CA LEU A 8 -8.72 10.78 2.18
C LEU A 8 -8.41 12.11 2.87
N LYS A 9 -8.99 13.22 2.40
CA LYS A 9 -8.86 14.53 3.06
C LYS A 9 -9.53 14.56 4.43
N GLU A 10 -10.64 13.85 4.61
CA GLU A 10 -11.25 13.68 5.94
C GLU A 10 -10.31 12.92 6.88
N TYR A 11 -9.76 11.79 6.44
CA TYR A 11 -8.81 11.01 7.25
C TYR A 11 -7.53 11.79 7.56
N SER A 12 -6.99 12.56 6.60
CA SER A 12 -5.79 13.36 6.83
C SER A 12 -5.96 14.41 7.92
N ASN A 13 -7.18 14.89 8.15
CA ASN A 13 -7.49 15.85 9.20
C ASN A 13 -7.73 15.17 10.57
N GLN A 14 -8.04 13.87 10.57
CA GLN A 14 -8.37 13.11 11.78
C GLN A 14 -7.19 12.31 12.33
N ILE A 15 -6.19 12.04 11.49
CA ILE A 15 -5.08 11.15 11.80
C ILE A 15 -3.78 11.94 11.78
N ASP A 16 -3.17 12.10 12.96
CA ASP A 16 -1.78 12.56 13.06
C ASP A 16 -0.82 11.38 12.80
N LEU A 17 -0.11 11.44 11.67
CA LEU A 17 0.87 10.42 11.32
C LEU A 17 2.06 10.36 12.29
N LYS A 18 2.41 11.46 12.98
CA LYS A 18 3.48 11.47 13.98
C LYS A 18 3.14 10.59 15.18
N GLU A 19 1.85 10.44 15.48
CA GLU A 19 1.35 9.59 16.56
C GLU A 19 0.96 8.19 16.08
N ARG A 20 0.41 8.10 14.86
CA ARG A 20 -0.28 6.89 14.39
C ARG A 20 0.56 5.97 13.52
N PHE A 21 1.58 6.49 12.84
CA PHE A 21 2.46 5.68 12.01
C PHE A 21 3.54 5.01 12.86
N ASP A 22 3.52 3.68 12.89
CA ASP A 22 4.39 2.88 13.75
C ASP A 22 5.15 1.83 12.91
N TYR A 23 6.17 2.30 12.18
CA TYR A 23 7.08 1.44 11.44
C TYR A 23 8.53 1.72 11.83
N ASN A 24 9.06 0.94 12.77
CA ASN A 24 10.41 1.14 13.30
C ASN A 24 11.47 0.38 12.49
N PHE A 25 12.70 0.88 12.51
CA PHE A 25 13.88 0.20 11.95
C PHE A 25 15.11 0.43 12.84
N ASP A 26 16.11 -0.44 12.69
CA ASP A 26 17.38 -0.31 13.42
C ASP A 26 18.25 0.79 12.78
N ASN A 27 18.46 1.89 13.50
CA ASN A 27 19.28 3.03 13.06
C ASN A 27 20.78 2.89 13.40
N SER A 28 21.19 1.72 13.92
CA SER A 28 22.58 1.37 14.21
C SER A 28 23.22 0.43 13.18
N ASP A 29 22.47 0.08 12.12
CA ASP A 29 22.95 -0.77 11.03
C ASP A 29 24.14 -0.15 10.29
N LYS A 30 25.04 -1.00 9.78
CA LYS A 30 26.27 -0.65 9.06
C LYS A 30 26.02 0.16 7.78
N ILE A 31 24.80 0.18 7.25
CA ILE A 31 24.45 1.07 6.13
C ILE A 31 24.55 2.55 6.49
N PHE A 32 24.43 2.90 7.77
CA PHE A 32 24.44 4.28 8.26
C PHE A 32 25.84 4.72 8.67
N SER A 33 26.26 5.87 8.16
CA SER A 33 27.42 6.58 8.70
C SER A 33 27.06 7.28 10.02
N SER A 34 28.06 7.72 10.78
CA SER A 34 27.83 8.53 11.98
C SER A 34 27.00 9.80 11.69
N SER A 35 27.17 10.39 10.50
CA SER A 35 26.35 11.53 10.05
C SER A 35 24.89 11.15 9.86
N ASP A 36 24.64 10.00 9.20
CA ASP A 36 23.29 9.49 8.97
C ASP A 36 22.58 9.18 10.29
N THR A 37 23.26 8.49 11.21
CA THR A 37 22.73 8.18 12.55
C THR A 37 22.41 9.46 13.32
N ASN A 38 23.26 10.49 13.24
CA ASN A 38 23.00 11.78 13.88
C ASN A 38 21.78 12.51 13.28
N ARG A 39 21.58 12.42 11.96
CA ARG A 39 20.38 12.96 11.29
C ARG A 39 19.11 12.26 11.79
N LEU A 40 19.11 10.93 11.82
CA LEU A 40 17.98 10.11 12.28
C LEU A 40 17.62 10.37 13.74
N LYS A 41 18.62 10.50 14.63
CA LYS A 41 18.44 10.75 16.06
C LYS A 41 17.80 12.10 16.40
N LYS A 42 17.71 13.04 15.45
CA LYS A 42 16.99 14.31 15.65
C LYS A 42 15.48 14.09 15.81
N TYR A 43 14.96 13.01 15.24
CA TYR A 43 13.54 12.70 15.21
C TYR A 43 13.21 11.62 16.24
N LYS A 44 12.10 11.83 16.96
CA LYS A 44 11.67 10.96 18.07
C LYS A 44 10.60 9.95 17.66
N ASN A 45 9.80 10.26 16.64
CA ASN A 45 8.70 9.39 16.19
C ASN A 45 9.09 8.59 14.93
N PRO A 46 8.48 7.41 14.72
CA PRO A 46 8.80 6.55 13.58
C PRO A 46 8.50 7.22 12.24
N PHE A 47 7.46 8.07 12.16
CA PHE A 47 7.08 8.76 10.93
C PHE A 47 8.20 9.64 10.39
N GLU A 48 8.66 10.60 11.19
CA GLU A 48 9.72 11.53 10.79
C GLU A 48 11.05 10.79 10.56
N GLN A 49 11.34 9.73 11.33
CA GLN A 49 12.52 8.90 11.08
C GLN A 49 12.47 8.19 9.72
N ASN A 50 11.30 7.70 9.29
CA ASN A 50 11.15 7.08 7.97
C ASN A 50 11.20 8.11 6.84
N ILE A 51 10.71 9.33 7.06
CA ILE A 51 10.90 10.44 6.11
C ILE A 51 12.38 10.73 5.95
N GLU A 52 13.12 10.89 7.04
CA GLU A 52 14.54 11.19 7.00
C GLU A 52 15.33 10.04 6.35
N LEU A 53 14.96 8.78 6.64
CA LEU A 53 15.53 7.60 6.00
C LEU A 53 15.36 7.64 4.47
N LYS A 54 14.18 8.08 3.96
CA LYS A 54 13.96 8.23 2.51
C LYS A 54 14.99 9.13 1.85
N TRP A 55 15.30 10.26 2.49
CA TRP A 55 16.26 11.21 1.97
C TRP A 55 17.71 10.74 2.10
N ILE A 56 18.08 10.15 3.25
CA ILE A 56 19.41 9.55 3.44
C ILE A 56 19.70 8.51 2.36
N LEU A 57 18.77 7.58 2.11
CA LEU A 57 18.98 6.55 1.11
C LEU A 57 18.94 7.13 -0.31
N SER A 58 18.10 8.12 -0.61
CA SER A 58 18.11 8.81 -1.91
C SER A 58 19.47 9.46 -2.19
N ASP A 59 20.10 10.09 -1.19
CA ASP A 59 21.43 10.67 -1.35
C ASP A 59 22.52 9.61 -1.54
N LYS A 60 22.40 8.46 -0.87
CA LYS A 60 23.27 7.30 -1.11
C LYS A 60 23.12 6.74 -2.52
N TYR A 61 21.91 6.73 -3.10
CA TYR A 61 21.72 6.32 -4.50
C TYR A 61 22.43 7.24 -5.51
N LYS A 62 22.54 8.54 -5.19
CA LYS A 62 23.21 9.53 -6.06
C LYS A 62 24.74 9.43 -5.99
N SER A 63 25.28 8.91 -4.89
CA SER A 63 26.72 8.94 -4.59
C SER A 63 27.42 7.58 -4.71
N ASN A 64 26.70 6.46 -4.59
CA ASN A 64 27.31 5.13 -4.56
C ASN A 64 27.34 4.44 -5.93
N LEU A 65 28.49 3.85 -6.25
CA LEU A 65 28.70 3.03 -7.45
C LEU A 65 28.08 1.63 -7.33
N ASP A 66 28.05 1.04 -6.12
CA ASP A 66 27.38 -0.24 -5.86
C ASP A 66 26.07 -0.04 -5.06
N GLN A 67 24.96 -0.07 -5.78
CA GLN A 67 23.62 0.08 -5.21
C GLN A 67 23.03 -1.24 -4.70
N SER A 68 23.66 -2.39 -5.01
CA SER A 68 23.10 -3.71 -4.71
C SER A 68 22.90 -3.89 -3.21
N PHE A 69 23.90 -3.53 -2.40
CA PHE A 69 23.80 -3.60 -0.95
C PHE A 69 22.60 -2.80 -0.41
N ILE A 70 22.37 -1.58 -0.93
CA ILE A 70 21.26 -0.71 -0.53
C ILE A 70 19.91 -1.34 -0.94
N ASP A 71 19.82 -1.86 -2.17
CA ASP A 71 18.60 -2.50 -2.68
C ASP A 71 18.16 -3.66 -1.76
N PHE A 72 19.10 -4.54 -1.41
CA PHE A 72 18.81 -5.69 -0.55
C PHE A 72 18.58 -5.29 0.90
N TRP A 73 19.25 -4.26 1.41
CA TRP A 73 18.95 -3.74 2.75
C TRP A 73 17.51 -3.22 2.84
N ILE A 74 17.06 -2.44 1.85
CA ILE A 74 15.69 -1.91 1.79
C ILE A 74 14.66 -3.05 1.80
N ILE A 75 14.88 -4.12 1.02
CA ILE A 75 13.91 -5.21 0.92
C ILE A 75 13.96 -6.11 2.16
N ASN A 76 15.15 -6.55 2.56
CA ASN A 76 15.32 -7.62 3.55
C ASN A 76 15.31 -7.11 4.99
N VAL A 77 16.00 -6.00 5.23
CA VAL A 77 16.18 -5.44 6.58
C VAL A 77 15.05 -4.48 6.88
N TRP A 78 14.94 -3.38 6.14
CA TRP A 78 13.88 -2.39 6.36
C TRP A 78 12.49 -2.96 6.04
N GLY A 79 12.33 -3.64 4.90
CA GLY A 79 11.05 -4.21 4.46
C GLY A 79 10.66 -5.55 5.11
N GLY A 80 11.58 -6.20 5.84
CA GLY A 80 11.33 -7.47 6.52
C GLY A 80 11.00 -8.65 5.58
N ILE A 81 11.50 -8.65 4.33
CA ILE A 81 11.21 -9.68 3.32
C ILE A 81 12.40 -10.63 3.15
N ARG A 82 12.71 -11.42 4.18
CA ARG A 82 13.87 -12.34 4.19
C ARG A 82 13.90 -13.38 3.06
N GLY A 83 12.77 -13.64 2.41
CA GLY A 83 12.67 -14.55 1.26
C GLY A 83 13.32 -14.00 -0.02
N PHE A 84 13.55 -12.68 -0.12
CA PHE A 84 14.18 -12.06 -1.27
C PHE A 84 15.71 -12.13 -1.15
N LYS A 85 16.25 -13.35 -1.33
CA LYS A 85 17.68 -13.63 -1.14
C LYS A 85 18.58 -12.87 -2.10
N HIS A 86 19.77 -12.49 -1.64
CA HIS A 86 20.82 -11.94 -2.49
C HIS A 86 21.39 -13.04 -3.39
N ASN A 87 20.97 -13.04 -4.65
CA ASN A 87 21.42 -13.98 -5.70
C ASN A 87 21.29 -13.32 -7.07
N ASP A 88 21.94 -13.90 -8.08
CA ASP A 88 22.00 -13.33 -9.44
C ASP A 88 20.62 -13.07 -10.05
N ARG A 89 19.67 -13.99 -9.85
CA ARG A 89 18.29 -13.84 -10.33
C ARG A 89 17.62 -12.59 -9.76
N ASN A 90 17.76 -12.36 -8.46
CA ASN A 90 17.15 -11.23 -7.78
C ASN A 90 17.88 -9.91 -8.07
N ILE A 91 19.21 -9.96 -8.25
CA ILE A 91 20.00 -8.81 -8.73
C ILE A 91 19.50 -8.40 -10.12
N GLU A 92 19.39 -9.36 -11.06
CA GLU A 92 18.90 -9.09 -12.42
C GLU A 92 17.46 -8.55 -12.40
N LYS A 93 16.60 -9.12 -11.54
CA LYS A 93 15.22 -8.65 -11.35
C LYS A 93 15.17 -7.19 -10.89
N ILE A 94 16.00 -6.79 -9.91
CA ILE A 94 16.09 -5.40 -9.46
C ILE A 94 16.59 -4.48 -10.58
N LEU A 95 17.65 -4.89 -11.31
CA LEU A 95 18.18 -4.10 -12.42
C LEU A 95 17.13 -3.92 -13.54
N ARG A 96 16.39 -4.97 -13.87
CA ARG A 96 15.28 -4.91 -14.82
C ARG A 96 14.17 -3.97 -14.33
N PHE A 97 13.80 -4.06 -13.05
CA PHE A 97 12.82 -3.17 -12.44
C PHE A 97 13.25 -1.70 -12.53
N LYS A 98 14.49 -1.36 -12.14
CA LYS A 98 15.01 0.02 -12.23
C LYS A 98 14.93 0.57 -13.66
N LYS A 99 15.27 -0.23 -14.67
CA LYS A 99 15.12 0.13 -16.10
C LYS A 99 13.65 0.33 -16.50
N GLN A 100 12.74 -0.51 -15.99
CA GLN A 100 11.30 -0.42 -16.28
C GLN A 100 10.64 0.79 -15.62
N VAL A 101 11.07 1.17 -14.41
CA VAL A 101 10.65 2.40 -13.71
C VAL A 101 10.92 3.63 -14.57
N GLN A 102 12.10 3.71 -15.20
CA GLN A 102 12.43 4.81 -16.11
C GLN A 102 11.56 4.84 -17.39
N LYS A 103 11.07 3.68 -17.83
CA LYS A 103 10.22 3.55 -19.02
C LYS A 103 8.72 3.75 -18.74
N GLY A 104 8.30 3.76 -17.48
CA GLY A 104 6.89 3.90 -17.12
C GLY A 104 6.03 2.66 -17.42
N LYS A 105 6.64 1.47 -17.56
CA LYS A 105 5.88 0.21 -17.78
C LYS A 105 6.57 -1.01 -17.18
N LEU A 106 5.84 -1.80 -16.40
CA LEU A 106 6.36 -3.01 -15.77
C LEU A 106 6.06 -4.26 -16.60
N SER A 107 6.94 -5.26 -16.50
CA SER A 107 6.62 -6.64 -16.90
C SER A 107 5.84 -7.36 -15.79
N LEU A 108 5.04 -8.36 -16.15
CA LEU A 108 4.30 -9.20 -15.20
C LEU A 108 5.20 -9.82 -14.13
N ASP A 109 6.40 -10.30 -14.50
CA ASP A 109 7.36 -10.85 -13.53
C ASP A 109 7.83 -9.82 -12.49
N CYS A 110 8.07 -8.57 -12.91
CA CYS A 110 8.39 -7.49 -11.96
C CYS A 110 7.17 -7.17 -11.08
N PHE A 111 5.98 -7.09 -11.68
CA PHE A 111 4.75 -6.79 -10.95
C PHE A 111 4.45 -7.86 -9.87
N SER A 112 4.71 -9.14 -10.15
CA SER A 112 4.52 -10.23 -9.18
C SER A 112 5.28 -10.04 -7.85
N THR A 113 6.34 -9.22 -7.85
CA THR A 113 7.16 -8.88 -6.68
C THR A 113 7.12 -7.38 -6.35
N ILE A 114 6.11 -6.67 -6.83
CA ILE A 114 6.06 -5.20 -6.77
C ILE A 114 6.08 -4.68 -5.33
N SER A 115 5.49 -5.38 -4.37
CA SER A 115 5.51 -4.99 -2.96
C SER A 115 6.92 -4.88 -2.39
N SER A 116 7.88 -5.65 -2.92
CA SER A 116 9.30 -5.56 -2.58
C SER A 116 9.99 -4.49 -3.44
N LEU A 117 9.81 -4.56 -4.76
CA LEU A 117 10.54 -3.72 -5.70
C LEU A 117 10.15 -2.24 -5.59
N SER A 118 8.89 -1.91 -5.34
CA SER A 118 8.43 -0.53 -5.18
C SER A 118 9.07 0.18 -3.98
N LYS A 119 9.57 -0.58 -2.98
CA LYS A 119 10.32 -0.01 -1.86
C LYS A 119 11.57 0.68 -2.39
N ILE A 120 12.33 0.00 -3.27
CA ILE A 120 13.54 0.53 -3.89
C ILE A 120 13.27 1.86 -4.59
N SER A 121 12.28 1.92 -5.49
CA SER A 121 11.97 3.17 -6.20
C SER A 121 11.50 4.28 -5.26
N SER A 122 10.76 3.96 -4.20
CA SER A 122 10.32 4.95 -3.20
C SER A 122 11.45 5.55 -2.36
N PHE A 123 12.58 4.85 -2.21
CA PHE A 123 13.79 5.36 -1.55
C PHE A 123 14.74 6.03 -2.54
N MET A 124 14.82 5.49 -3.76
CA MET A 124 15.67 6.03 -4.83
C MET A 124 15.18 7.41 -5.29
N GLN A 125 13.86 7.57 -5.45
CA GLN A 125 13.22 8.81 -5.93
C GLN A 125 11.96 9.11 -5.11
N PRO A 126 12.10 9.56 -3.84
CA PRO A 126 10.97 9.76 -2.91
C PRO A 126 9.91 10.76 -3.36
N GLU A 127 10.24 11.62 -4.32
CA GLU A 127 9.34 12.63 -4.87
C GLU A 127 8.41 12.11 -5.98
N ASN A 128 8.72 10.93 -6.53
CA ASN A 128 8.05 10.40 -7.72
C ASN A 128 7.37 9.05 -7.46
N PHE A 129 7.91 8.25 -6.55
CA PHE A 129 7.48 6.87 -6.36
C PHE A 129 7.14 6.59 -4.91
N VAL A 130 6.13 5.73 -4.74
CA VAL A 130 5.63 5.28 -3.45
C VAL A 130 5.61 3.76 -3.40
N ILE A 131 5.36 3.22 -2.20
CA ILE A 131 5.36 1.78 -1.96
C ILE A 131 4.00 1.20 -2.35
N TYR A 132 4.01 0.21 -3.24
CA TYR A 132 2.83 -0.57 -3.64
C TYR A 132 2.67 -1.77 -2.69
N ASP A 133 2.44 -1.49 -1.40
CA ASP A 133 2.24 -2.50 -0.37
C ASP A 133 0.80 -3.04 -0.39
N SER A 134 0.61 -4.30 0.02
CA SER A 134 -0.73 -4.90 0.05
C SER A 134 -1.71 -4.11 0.92
N ARG A 135 -1.27 -3.54 2.06
CA ARG A 135 -2.14 -2.71 2.92
C ARG A 135 -2.57 -1.41 2.25
N VAL A 136 -1.62 -0.76 1.58
CA VAL A 136 -1.86 0.50 0.88
C VAL A 136 -2.89 0.30 -0.24
N ILE A 137 -2.72 -0.75 -1.04
CA ILE A 137 -3.63 -1.07 -2.14
C ILE A 137 -4.98 -1.58 -1.63
N TYR A 138 -4.99 -2.34 -0.53
CA TYR A 138 -6.22 -2.76 0.13
C TYR A 138 -7.06 -1.56 0.55
N THR A 139 -6.46 -0.60 1.28
CA THR A 139 -7.13 0.64 1.69
C THR A 139 -7.68 1.39 0.48
N LEU A 140 -6.87 1.58 -0.56
CA LEU A 140 -7.31 2.31 -1.75
C LEU A 140 -8.48 1.62 -2.46
N ASN A 141 -8.40 0.30 -2.67
CA ASN A 141 -9.47 -0.46 -3.30
C ASN A 141 -10.76 -0.45 -2.48
N TRP A 142 -10.66 -0.53 -1.16
CA TRP A 142 -11.80 -0.39 -0.26
C TRP A 142 -12.48 0.97 -0.41
N LEU A 143 -11.70 2.05 -0.47
CA LEU A 143 -12.23 3.40 -0.69
C LEU A 143 -12.86 3.53 -2.07
N ILE A 144 -12.26 2.94 -3.12
CA ILE A 144 -12.88 2.91 -4.45
C ILE A 144 -14.23 2.20 -4.40
N LEU A 145 -14.30 1.04 -3.74
CA LEU A 145 -15.54 0.27 -3.58
C LEU A 145 -16.62 1.09 -2.89
N THR A 146 -16.30 1.66 -1.73
CA THR A 146 -17.28 2.32 -0.85
C THR A 146 -17.61 3.75 -1.25
N CYS A 147 -16.75 4.43 -2.01
CA CYS A 147 -16.94 5.85 -2.35
C CYS A 147 -17.28 6.08 -3.84
N GLU A 148 -16.70 5.31 -4.76
CA GLU A 148 -16.86 5.53 -6.20
C GLU A 148 -17.80 4.50 -6.83
N ASN A 149 -17.75 3.27 -6.31
CA ASN A 149 -18.46 2.13 -6.87
C ASN A 149 -19.65 1.66 -6.00
N GLN A 150 -20.09 2.48 -5.03
CA GLN A 150 -21.21 2.16 -4.14
C GLN A 150 -22.54 1.92 -4.87
N ASN A 151 -22.72 2.54 -6.05
CA ASN A 151 -23.94 2.45 -6.86
C ASN A 151 -23.66 1.80 -8.23
N GLY A 152 -22.74 0.84 -8.26
CA GLY A 152 -22.32 0.12 -9.48
C GLY A 152 -20.90 0.46 -9.92
N PHE A 153 -20.42 -0.25 -10.94
CA PHE A 153 -19.03 -0.18 -11.38
C PHE A 153 -18.73 1.09 -12.21
N ASN A 154 -18.00 2.04 -11.61
CA ASN A 154 -17.61 3.31 -12.25
C ASN A 154 -16.09 3.47 -12.43
N ARG A 155 -15.30 2.84 -11.56
CA ARG A 155 -13.83 2.94 -11.53
C ARG A 155 -13.21 1.56 -11.40
N LYS A 156 -12.17 1.32 -12.18
CA LYS A 156 -11.32 0.13 -12.05
C LYS A 156 -10.58 0.13 -10.72
N TYR A 157 -10.29 -1.07 -10.24
CA TYR A 157 -9.50 -1.34 -9.05
C TYR A 157 -8.02 -1.52 -9.37
N PHE A 158 -7.17 -1.38 -8.37
CA PHE A 158 -5.75 -1.68 -8.48
C PHE A 158 -5.49 -3.16 -8.18
N PRO A 159 -4.71 -3.88 -9.01
CA PRO A 159 -4.41 -5.29 -8.76
C PRO A 159 -3.69 -5.49 -7.42
N MET A 160 -4.23 -6.35 -6.56
CA MET A 160 -3.66 -6.62 -5.24
C MET A 160 -2.29 -7.32 -5.36
N PRO A 161 -1.22 -6.78 -4.73
CA PRO A 161 0.02 -7.52 -4.58
C PRO A 161 -0.13 -8.60 -3.50
N ILE A 162 0.69 -9.64 -3.54
CA ILE A 162 0.67 -10.70 -2.52
C ILE A 162 1.01 -10.10 -1.14
N GLY A 163 0.07 -10.21 -0.22
CA GLY A 163 0.17 -9.74 1.16
C GLY A 163 0.43 -10.88 2.15
N ARG A 164 1.12 -10.56 3.26
CA ARG A 164 1.28 -11.47 4.42
C ARG A 164 0.41 -11.08 5.61
N ASN A 165 -0.33 -9.99 5.50
CA ASN A 165 -1.18 -9.49 6.56
C ASN A 165 -2.40 -10.42 6.68
N LYS A 166 -2.68 -10.90 7.90
CA LYS A 166 -3.75 -11.85 8.16
C LYS A 166 -5.13 -11.28 7.84
N ILE A 167 -5.41 -10.01 8.18
CA ILE A 167 -6.69 -9.38 7.86
C ILE A 167 -6.91 -9.34 6.35
N ILE A 168 -5.88 -8.96 5.58
CA ILE A 168 -5.95 -8.94 4.12
C ILE A 168 -6.16 -10.35 3.53
N ALA A 169 -5.56 -11.37 4.15
CA ALA A 169 -5.71 -12.76 3.70
C ALA A 169 -7.09 -13.34 4.05
N ASP A 170 -7.59 -13.06 5.26
CA ASP A 170 -8.88 -13.54 5.76
C ASP A 170 -10.06 -12.83 5.04
N PHE A 171 -9.87 -11.57 4.64
CA PHE A 171 -10.84 -10.77 3.90
C PHE A 171 -10.28 -10.37 2.53
N ASP A 172 -10.16 -11.35 1.63
CA ASP A 172 -9.57 -11.12 0.31
C ASP A 172 -10.32 -10.06 -0.51
N MET A 173 -9.61 -8.97 -0.83
CA MET A 173 -10.19 -7.83 -1.56
C MET A 173 -10.69 -8.21 -2.96
N ASN A 174 -10.01 -9.15 -3.65
CA ASN A 174 -10.45 -9.54 -4.98
C ASN A 174 -11.81 -10.23 -4.92
N THR A 175 -12.01 -11.08 -3.92
CA THR A 175 -13.28 -11.76 -3.64
C THR A 175 -14.37 -10.75 -3.30
N ILE A 176 -14.10 -9.78 -2.41
CA ILE A 176 -15.04 -8.71 -2.06
C ILE A 176 -15.47 -7.92 -3.30
N VAL A 177 -14.52 -7.53 -4.15
CA VAL A 177 -14.78 -6.80 -5.39
C VAL A 177 -15.63 -7.64 -6.35
N ASN A 178 -15.30 -8.91 -6.56
CA ASN A 178 -16.02 -9.80 -7.46
C ASN A 178 -17.47 -10.03 -7.01
N ILE A 179 -17.70 -10.18 -5.70
CA ILE A 179 -19.06 -10.31 -5.14
C ILE A 179 -19.85 -9.02 -5.28
N SER A 180 -19.20 -7.87 -5.00
CA SER A 180 -19.84 -6.55 -5.09
C SER A 180 -20.23 -6.17 -6.52
N HIS A 181 -19.51 -6.69 -7.51
CA HIS A 181 -19.74 -6.49 -8.94
C HIS A 181 -20.07 -7.80 -9.65
N ILE A 182 -20.94 -8.62 -9.05
CA ILE A 182 -21.24 -9.98 -9.56
C ILE A 182 -21.76 -9.95 -11.01
N SER A 183 -22.50 -8.90 -11.37
CA SER A 183 -23.03 -8.74 -12.74
C SER A 183 -21.92 -8.51 -13.76
N GLU A 184 -20.95 -7.65 -13.43
CA GLU A 184 -19.76 -7.37 -14.23
C GLU A 184 -18.82 -8.57 -14.28
N TYR A 185 -18.67 -9.28 -13.16
CA TYR A 185 -17.88 -10.51 -13.06
C TYR A 185 -18.40 -11.58 -14.02
N VAL A 186 -19.72 -11.85 -14.00
CA VAL A 186 -20.35 -12.84 -14.91
C VAL A 186 -20.20 -12.43 -16.39
N LYS A 187 -20.16 -11.12 -16.68
CA LYS A 187 -19.95 -10.59 -18.03
C LYS A 187 -18.46 -10.55 -18.44
N ASN A 188 -17.53 -11.02 -17.60
CA ASN A 188 -16.09 -10.91 -17.81
C ASN A 188 -15.60 -9.46 -18.06
N THR A 189 -16.24 -8.48 -17.42
CA THR A 189 -15.79 -7.09 -17.47
C THR A 189 -14.42 -6.95 -16.79
N GLU A 190 -13.51 -6.18 -17.39
CA GLU A 190 -12.19 -5.92 -16.81
C GLU A 190 -12.31 -4.96 -15.60
N LEU A 191 -12.38 -5.53 -14.40
CA LEU A 191 -12.54 -4.78 -13.16
C LEU A 191 -11.26 -4.07 -12.67
N TYR A 192 -10.09 -4.50 -13.16
CA TYR A 192 -8.78 -4.05 -12.66
C TYR A 192 -7.99 -3.30 -13.72
N ILE A 193 -7.12 -2.41 -13.27
CA ILE A 193 -6.07 -1.81 -14.10
C ILE A 193 -5.05 -2.90 -14.46
N SER A 194 -4.45 -2.81 -15.65
CA SER A 194 -3.43 -3.75 -16.09
C SER A 194 -2.26 -3.76 -15.09
N GLN A 195 -1.68 -4.94 -14.84
CA GLN A 195 -0.53 -5.05 -13.94
C GLN A 195 0.70 -4.28 -14.45
N GLN A 196 0.81 -4.11 -15.77
CA GLN A 196 1.92 -3.40 -16.40
C GLN A 196 1.90 -1.89 -16.13
N ASP A 197 0.70 -1.32 -15.98
CA ASP A 197 0.50 0.13 -15.85
C ASP A 197 0.10 0.54 -14.42
N ALA A 198 -0.47 -0.39 -13.63
CA ALA A 198 -1.03 -0.14 -12.29
C ALA A 198 -0.08 0.56 -11.32
N TYR A 199 1.21 0.23 -11.32
CA TYR A 199 2.17 0.87 -10.41
C TYR A 199 2.34 2.37 -10.71
N PHE A 200 2.38 2.74 -11.98
CA PHE A 200 2.58 4.12 -12.41
C PHE A 200 1.30 4.94 -12.27
N GLU A 201 0.15 4.37 -12.64
CA GLU A 201 -1.15 5.01 -12.38
C GLU A 201 -1.36 5.25 -10.88
N PHE A 202 -0.95 4.31 -10.03
CA PHE A 202 -0.98 4.48 -8.59
C PHE A 202 -0.06 5.60 -8.12
N CYS A 203 1.20 5.63 -8.54
CA CYS A 203 2.14 6.70 -8.15
C CYS A 203 1.65 8.08 -8.59
N ASP A 204 1.12 8.20 -9.81
CA ASP A 204 0.55 9.44 -10.32
C ASP A 204 -0.68 9.90 -9.53
N PHE A 205 -1.58 8.97 -9.21
CA PHE A 205 -2.73 9.24 -8.36
C PHE A 205 -2.31 9.75 -6.98
N ILE A 206 -1.37 9.05 -6.32
CA ILE A 206 -0.88 9.44 -4.99
C ILE A 206 -0.19 10.80 -5.05
N LYS A 207 0.68 11.05 -6.02
CA LYS A 207 1.39 12.32 -6.17
C LYS A 207 0.45 13.50 -6.37
N LYS A 208 -0.53 13.36 -7.27
CA LYS A 208 -1.53 14.42 -7.51
C LYS A 208 -2.41 14.64 -6.28
N THR A 209 -2.88 13.56 -5.65
CA THR A 209 -3.79 13.63 -4.51
C THR A 209 -3.11 14.19 -3.27
N THR A 210 -1.84 13.85 -3.03
CA THR A 210 -1.06 14.39 -1.91
C THR A 210 -1.01 15.91 -1.98
N LYS A 211 -0.72 16.48 -3.16
CA LYS A 211 -0.70 17.94 -3.36
C LYS A 211 -2.05 18.59 -3.10
N LEU A 212 -3.15 17.94 -3.50
CA LEU A 212 -4.51 18.45 -3.27
C LEU A 212 -4.90 18.45 -1.79
N ILE A 213 -4.35 17.52 -1.00
CA ILE A 213 -4.69 17.35 0.42
C ILE A 213 -3.76 18.20 1.31
N TYR A 214 -2.45 18.11 1.08
CA TYR A 214 -1.40 18.65 1.95
C TYR A 214 -0.69 19.90 1.38
N GLY A 215 -1.00 20.29 0.13
CA GLY A 215 -0.40 21.45 -0.55
C GLY A 215 0.81 21.12 -1.42
N ASP A 216 1.31 22.10 -2.18
CA ASP A 216 2.30 21.87 -3.26
C ASP A 216 3.68 21.37 -2.80
N ASN A 217 4.05 21.67 -1.55
CA ASN A 217 5.33 21.27 -0.97
C ASN A 217 5.32 19.84 -0.40
N SER A 218 4.14 19.21 -0.32
CA SER A 218 3.97 17.85 0.18
C SER A 218 4.64 16.81 -0.71
N LYS A 219 4.93 15.65 -0.13
CA LYS A 219 5.60 14.54 -0.79
C LYS A 219 4.70 13.30 -0.80
N PRO A 220 4.72 12.50 -1.88
CA PRO A 220 3.73 11.44 -2.08
C PRO A 220 3.78 10.35 -0.99
N TYR A 221 4.90 10.20 -0.29
CA TYR A 221 5.01 9.26 0.83
C TYR A 221 4.08 9.60 2.01
N GLU A 222 3.65 10.86 2.18
CA GLU A 222 2.76 11.24 3.29
C GLU A 222 1.39 10.57 3.14
N LEU A 223 0.82 10.62 1.93
CA LEU A 223 -0.44 9.96 1.63
C LEU A 223 -0.29 8.42 1.58
N GLU A 224 0.84 7.91 1.09
CA GLU A 224 1.11 6.46 1.15
C GLU A 224 1.16 5.95 2.60
N MET A 225 1.85 6.65 3.49
CA MET A 225 1.92 6.31 4.92
C MET A 225 0.55 6.44 5.60
N LEU A 226 -0.30 7.39 5.17
CA LEU A 226 -1.69 7.46 5.62
C LEU A 226 -2.49 6.21 5.19
N LEU A 227 -2.45 5.85 3.90
CA LEU A 227 -3.14 4.66 3.39
C LEU A 227 -2.69 3.37 4.10
N PHE A 228 -1.39 3.28 4.38
CA PHE A 228 -0.81 2.19 5.14
C PHE A 228 -1.37 2.13 6.57
N THR A 229 -1.45 3.28 7.25
CA THR A 229 -1.92 3.41 8.63
C THR A 229 -3.41 3.07 8.77
N LEU A 230 -4.22 3.37 7.75
CA LEU A 230 -5.67 3.13 7.73
C LEU A 230 -6.05 1.65 7.63
N ALA A 231 -5.21 0.81 7.02
CA ALA A 231 -5.58 -0.55 6.61
C ALA A 231 -6.03 -1.43 7.78
N ASP A 232 -5.24 -1.49 8.84
CA ASP A 232 -5.47 -2.40 9.97
C ASP A 232 -6.44 -1.83 11.02
N LYS A 233 -6.91 -0.59 10.84
CA LYS A 233 -7.75 0.13 11.80
C LYS A 233 -9.06 0.58 11.15
N GLU A 234 -9.08 1.77 10.56
CA GLU A 234 -10.29 2.39 10.01
C GLU A 234 -10.96 1.48 8.97
N ILE A 235 -10.18 0.94 8.02
CA ILE A 235 -10.72 0.09 6.96
C ILE A 235 -11.22 -1.25 7.51
N PHE A 236 -10.48 -1.85 8.45
CA PHE A 236 -10.92 -3.09 9.08
C PHE A 236 -12.18 -2.90 9.93
N LYS A 237 -12.32 -1.74 10.59
CA LYS A 237 -13.53 -1.38 11.33
C LYS A 237 -14.72 -1.21 10.38
N ASP A 238 -14.56 -0.44 9.31
CA ASP A 238 -15.61 -0.22 8.30
C ASP A 238 -16.06 -1.56 7.69
N LEU A 239 -15.10 -2.44 7.39
CA LEU A 239 -15.36 -3.78 6.88
C LEU A 239 -16.20 -4.62 7.85
N LYS A 240 -15.90 -4.59 9.15
CA LYS A 240 -16.71 -5.28 10.16
C LYS A 240 -18.13 -4.74 10.24
N GLU A 241 -18.30 -3.44 10.09
CA GLU A 241 -19.62 -2.81 10.16
C GLU A 241 -20.47 -3.14 8.93
N LEU A 242 -19.86 -3.17 7.74
CA LEU A 242 -20.50 -3.52 6.48
C LEU A 242 -20.80 -5.02 6.33
N ILE A 243 -19.93 -5.89 6.85
CA ILE A 243 -20.11 -7.35 6.82
C ILE A 243 -20.97 -7.85 7.98
N LYS A 244 -21.65 -6.99 8.76
CA LYS A 244 -22.63 -7.47 9.74
C LYS A 244 -23.73 -8.27 9.02
N ILE A 245 -23.54 -9.59 8.97
CA ILE A 245 -24.52 -10.56 8.56
C ILE A 245 -25.62 -10.44 9.61
N THR A 246 -26.74 -9.80 9.27
CA THR A 246 -27.98 -9.97 10.01
C THR A 246 -28.34 -11.44 9.89
N THR A 247 -27.97 -12.24 10.90
CA THR A 247 -28.59 -13.53 11.10
C THR A 247 -30.03 -13.24 11.43
N SER A 248 -30.92 -13.37 10.44
CA SER A 248 -32.35 -13.44 10.68
C SER A 248 -32.55 -14.64 11.60
N SER A 249 -32.68 -14.41 12.91
CA SER A 249 -33.26 -15.40 13.80
C SER A 249 -34.73 -15.49 13.42
N SER A 250 -35.03 -16.21 12.34
CA SER A 250 -36.37 -16.67 12.04
C SER A 250 -36.76 -17.63 13.15
N SER A 251 -37.49 -17.08 14.13
CA SER A 251 -38.53 -17.74 14.91
C SER A 251 -38.38 -19.26 15.01
N ALA A 252 -37.76 -19.71 16.11
CA ALA A 252 -38.05 -21.04 16.62
C ALA A 252 -39.55 -21.09 16.90
N ASN A 253 -40.30 -21.70 15.98
CA ASN A 253 -41.70 -22.03 16.18
C ASN A 253 -41.79 -22.84 17.47
N GLN A 254 -42.56 -22.31 18.42
CA GLN A 254 -43.12 -23.09 19.51
C GLN A 254 -43.89 -24.24 18.87
N ILE A 255 -43.33 -25.45 18.96
CA ILE A 255 -44.13 -26.66 18.85
C ILE A 255 -44.86 -26.75 20.18
N THR A 256 -46.06 -26.18 20.23
CA THR A 256 -47.06 -26.56 21.23
C THR A 256 -47.49 -27.97 20.89
N GLU A 257 -46.97 -28.95 21.62
CA GLU A 257 -47.60 -30.27 21.73
C GLU A 257 -48.92 -30.09 22.48
N THR A 258 -49.99 -29.96 21.71
CA THR A 258 -51.31 -30.41 22.13
C THR A 258 -51.49 -31.82 21.59
N GLU A 259 -51.56 -32.82 22.46
CA GLU A 259 -52.38 -34.02 22.25
C GLU A 259 -52.48 -34.85 23.55
N ASN A 260 -53.70 -34.86 24.09
CA ASN A 260 -54.41 -35.88 24.89
C ASN A 260 -53.69 -36.69 25.97
#